data_AF-A0A955ERS1-F1
#
_entry.id   AF-A0A955ERS1-F1
#
_cell.length_a   1.000
_cell.length_b   1.000
_cell.length_c   1.000
_cell.angle_alpha   90.00
_cell.angle_beta   90.00
_cell.angle_gamma   90.00
#
_symmetry.space_group_name_H-M   'P 1'
#
loop_
_entity.id
_entity.type
_entity.pdbx_description
1 polymer ?
#
loop_
_entity_poly.entity_id
_entity_poly.type
_entity_poly.pdbx_seq_one_letter_code
_entity_poly.pdbx_strand_id
1 'polypeptide(L)'
;MPPPLVRRRDPGTELVPLDGPRAVPPAGSAPVPPELAPADRAPRPDPQPSSIVVTQSVRNGINDLLQRARGPGRGWYQVTGVDRVDPDAVSGLTLVRYDTQDQAGDIFRAGDARVVVDRTTGEVGLVLRDGIRHNARTGTQELPPQGLRVVVARAPELVQAWVASGWGFVAIR
;
A
#
# COMPACT_ATOMS: atom_id res chain seq x y z
N MET A 1 -43.19 -15.79 -7.71
CA MET A 1 -43.79 -14.78 -6.82
C MET A 1 -43.26 -14.99 -5.41
N PRO A 2 -42.48 -14.07 -4.83
CA PRO A 2 -42.13 -14.14 -3.41
C PRO A 2 -43.27 -13.60 -2.52
N PRO A 3 -43.45 -14.09 -1.29
CA PRO A 3 -44.42 -13.54 -0.34
C PRO A 3 -43.91 -12.25 0.33
N PRO A 4 -44.79 -11.37 0.82
CA PRO A 4 -44.40 -10.12 1.47
C PRO A 4 -43.94 -10.32 2.92
N LEU A 5 -42.92 -9.56 3.31
CA LEU A 5 -42.43 -9.42 4.69
C LEU A 5 -43.41 -8.58 5.52
N VAL A 6 -43.96 -9.19 6.58
CA VAL A 6 -44.77 -8.52 7.60
C VAL A 6 -43.83 -7.86 8.63
N ARG A 7 -43.85 -6.53 8.73
CA ARG A 7 -43.26 -5.81 9.87
C ARG A 7 -44.22 -5.85 11.05
N ARG A 8 -43.85 -6.55 12.14
CA ARG A 8 -44.50 -6.40 13.45
C ARG A 8 -43.99 -5.11 14.11
N ARG A 9 -44.93 -4.27 14.57
CA ARG A 9 -44.73 -3.18 15.52
C ARG A 9 -44.74 -3.76 16.94
N ASP A 10 -43.79 -3.38 17.78
CA ASP A 10 -43.85 -3.57 19.23
C ASP A 10 -44.67 -2.44 19.89
N PRO A 11 -45.67 -2.75 20.72
CA PRO A 11 -46.25 -1.83 21.67
C PRO A 11 -45.91 -2.26 23.10
N GLY A 12 -45.21 -1.41 23.86
CA GLY A 12 -44.82 -1.73 25.23
C GLY A 12 -44.38 -0.50 26.00
N THR A 13 -45.31 0.43 26.20
CA THR A 13 -45.20 1.53 27.15
C THR A 13 -45.34 0.96 28.56
N GLU A 14 -44.29 1.04 29.38
CA GLU A 14 -44.39 0.77 30.82
C GLU A 14 -44.20 2.07 31.61
N LEU A 15 -45.13 2.28 32.55
CA LEU A 15 -45.34 3.49 33.32
C LEU A 15 -44.37 3.55 34.51
N VAL A 16 -43.76 4.72 34.70
CA VAL A 16 -42.91 5.06 35.85
C VAL A 16 -43.80 5.49 37.02
N PRO A 17 -43.67 4.92 38.23
CA PRO A 17 -44.19 5.54 39.44
C PRO A 17 -43.24 6.62 39.97
N LEU A 18 -43.78 7.82 40.18
CA LEU A 18 -43.18 8.90 40.96
C LEU A 18 -43.17 8.50 42.44
N ASP A 19 -41.98 8.47 43.05
CA ASP A 19 -41.85 8.38 44.51
C ASP A 19 -40.88 9.46 45.03
N GLY A 20 -41.43 10.32 45.90
CA GLY A 20 -40.81 11.03 47.02
C GLY A 20 -39.52 11.86 46.84
N PRO A 21 -39.50 13.15 47.24
CA PRO A 21 -38.25 13.91 47.39
C PRO A 21 -37.47 13.42 48.61
N ARG A 22 -36.28 12.83 48.37
CA ARG A 22 -35.31 12.47 49.42
C ARG A 22 -34.42 13.67 49.72
N ALA A 23 -34.41 14.12 50.97
CA ALA A 23 -33.60 15.23 51.45
C ALA A 23 -32.09 14.99 51.20
N VAL A 24 -31.43 15.98 50.61
CA VAL A 24 -29.99 16.02 50.34
C VAL A 24 -29.28 16.60 51.58
N PRO A 25 -28.34 15.89 52.22
CA PRO A 25 -27.47 16.50 53.22
C PRO A 25 -26.39 17.38 52.54
N PRO A 26 -25.95 18.48 53.18
CA PRO A 26 -24.93 19.35 52.61
C PRO A 26 -23.57 18.65 52.49
N ALA A 27 -22.87 18.98 51.41
CA ALA A 27 -21.57 18.45 51.03
C ALA A 27 -20.52 18.64 52.14
N GLY A 28 -20.03 17.51 52.67
CA GLY A 28 -18.76 17.47 53.37
C GLY A 28 -17.62 17.51 52.35
N SER A 29 -16.80 18.56 52.38
CA SER A 29 -15.57 18.67 51.61
C SER A 29 -14.66 17.49 51.93
N ALA A 30 -14.50 16.57 50.99
CA ALA A 30 -13.44 15.57 51.05
C ALA A 30 -12.08 16.29 50.87
N PRO A 31 -11.03 15.89 51.62
CA PRO A 31 -9.69 16.43 51.42
C PRO A 31 -9.18 16.07 50.03
N VAL A 32 -8.74 17.08 49.28
CA VAL A 32 -8.07 16.92 47.98
C VAL A 32 -6.77 16.15 48.21
N PRO A 33 -6.54 14.99 47.57
CA PRO A 33 -5.26 14.31 47.67
C PRO A 33 -4.16 15.19 47.06
N PRO A 34 -2.94 15.18 47.62
CA PRO A 34 -1.84 15.98 47.09
C PRO A 34 -1.59 15.60 45.62
N GLU A 35 -1.57 16.62 44.76
CA GLU A 35 -1.27 16.53 43.35
C GLU A 35 0.11 15.86 43.18
N LEU A 36 0.11 14.60 42.74
CA LEU A 36 1.31 13.88 42.35
C LEU A 36 1.99 14.70 41.25
N ALA A 37 3.19 15.21 41.53
CA ALA A 37 4.02 15.90 40.56
C ALA A 37 4.06 15.10 39.24
N PRO A 38 4.04 15.77 38.07
CA PRO A 38 4.03 15.08 36.79
C PRO A 38 5.26 14.19 36.71
N ALA A 39 5.03 12.89 36.86
CA ALA A 39 6.05 11.87 36.64
C ALA A 39 6.62 12.10 35.24
N ASP A 40 7.95 12.11 35.18
CA ASP A 40 8.80 12.17 34.00
C ASP A 40 8.25 11.22 32.93
N ARG A 41 7.36 11.74 32.08
CA ARG A 41 6.57 10.93 31.15
C ARG A 41 7.50 10.67 29.98
N ALA A 42 8.04 9.45 29.93
CA ALA A 42 8.88 8.99 28.83
C ALA A 42 8.29 9.49 27.49
N PRO A 43 9.13 10.04 26.59
CA PRO A 43 8.65 10.56 25.31
C PRO A 43 7.82 9.48 24.63
N ARG A 44 6.60 9.85 24.22
CA ARG A 44 5.75 8.92 23.46
C ARG A 44 6.54 8.51 22.22
N PRO A 45 6.62 7.20 21.89
CA PRO A 45 7.24 6.78 20.65
C PRO A 45 6.55 7.51 19.50
N ASP A 46 7.33 8.05 18.58
CA ASP A 46 6.78 8.69 17.39
C ASP A 46 5.84 7.70 16.68
N PRO A 47 4.65 8.16 16.25
CA PRO A 47 3.72 7.30 15.52
C PRO A 47 4.42 6.80 14.26
N GLN A 48 4.66 5.49 14.18
CA GLN A 48 5.19 4.91 12.95
C GLN A 48 4.17 5.12 11.83
N PRO A 49 4.62 5.53 10.62
CA PRO A 49 3.72 5.67 9.49
C PRO A 49 3.03 4.32 9.24
N SER A 50 1.72 4.36 9.04
CA SER A 50 0.94 3.16 8.75
C SER A 50 1.44 2.52 7.44
N SER A 51 1.54 1.18 7.43
CA SER A 51 2.01 0.39 6.28
C SER A 51 1.35 0.77 4.95
N ILE A 52 0.07 1.18 4.99
CA ILE A 52 -0.69 1.66 3.82
C ILE A 52 -0.04 2.91 3.18
N VAL A 53 0.41 3.86 3.98
CA VAL A 53 1.02 5.12 3.49
C VAL A 53 2.36 4.82 2.82
N VAL A 54 3.16 3.94 3.42
CA VAL A 54 4.45 3.50 2.86
C VAL A 54 4.22 2.81 1.52
N THR A 55 3.35 1.80 1.47
CA THR A 55 3.03 1.04 0.27
C THR A 55 2.51 1.92 -0.88
N GLN A 56 1.63 2.88 -0.57
CA GLN A 56 1.12 3.82 -1.57
C GLN A 56 2.22 4.77 -2.08
N SER A 57 3.08 5.27 -1.18
CA SER A 57 4.21 6.12 -1.54
C SER A 57 5.19 5.40 -2.46
N VAL A 58 5.49 4.14 -2.19
CA VAL A 58 6.38 3.31 -3.02
C VAL A 58 5.77 3.06 -4.39
N ARG A 59 4.50 2.67 -4.43
CA ARG A 59 3.78 2.49 -5.69
C ARG A 59 3.80 3.75 -6.54
N ASN A 60 3.54 4.91 -5.94
CA ASN A 60 3.57 6.20 -6.64
C ASN A 60 4.99 6.52 -7.13
N GLY A 61 6.02 6.35 -6.30
CA GLY A 61 7.41 6.59 -6.67
C GLY A 61 7.87 5.70 -7.83
N ILE A 62 7.53 4.40 -7.82
CA ILE A 62 7.83 3.50 -8.94
C ILE A 62 7.08 3.96 -10.19
N ASN A 63 5.79 4.30 -10.09
CA ASN A 63 5.01 4.77 -11.24
C ASN A 63 5.56 6.06 -11.85
N ASP A 64 5.93 7.05 -11.04
CA ASP A 64 6.52 8.30 -11.53
C ASP A 64 7.79 8.03 -12.33
N LEU A 65 8.61 7.10 -11.85
CA LEU A 65 9.84 6.72 -12.53
C LEU A 65 9.59 5.90 -13.80
N LEU A 66 8.59 5.01 -13.82
CA LEU A 66 8.14 4.30 -15.03
C LEU A 66 7.58 5.26 -16.08
N GLN A 67 6.86 6.30 -15.66
CA GLN A 67 6.33 7.33 -16.55
C GLN A 67 7.45 8.14 -17.19
N ARG A 68 8.48 8.53 -16.43
CA ARG A 68 9.68 9.20 -16.97
C ARG A 68 10.46 8.34 -17.96
N ALA A 69 10.37 7.01 -17.82
CA ALA A 69 11.01 6.06 -18.72
C ALA A 69 10.26 5.82 -20.03
N ARG A 70 9.06 6.37 -20.20
CA ARG A 70 8.30 6.24 -21.44
C ARG A 70 9.07 6.82 -22.62
N GLY A 71 9.34 5.97 -23.60
CA GLY A 71 9.90 6.37 -24.89
C GLY A 71 8.82 6.40 -25.98
N PRO A 72 8.98 7.24 -27.02
CA PRO A 72 8.08 7.25 -28.16
C PRO A 72 8.04 5.87 -28.85
N GLY A 73 6.85 5.42 -29.25
CA GLY A 73 6.66 4.18 -29.99
C GLY A 73 6.87 2.89 -29.19
N ARG A 74 6.90 2.98 -27.84
CA ARG A 74 6.99 1.81 -26.96
C ARG A 74 5.78 1.73 -26.05
N GLY A 75 5.39 0.49 -25.74
CA GLY A 75 4.47 0.25 -24.63
C GLY A 75 5.07 0.73 -23.31
N TRP A 76 4.23 0.90 -22.31
CA TRP A 76 4.60 1.45 -21.00
C TRP A 76 4.12 0.55 -19.88
N TYR A 77 4.65 0.76 -18.68
CA TYR A 77 4.33 -0.07 -17.52
C TYR A 77 3.70 0.77 -16.40
N GLN A 78 2.81 0.14 -15.63
CA GLN A 78 2.18 0.72 -14.45
C GLN A 78 2.14 -0.30 -13.31
N VAL A 79 2.52 0.12 -12.11
CA VAL A 79 2.26 -0.64 -10.89
C VAL A 79 0.86 -0.32 -10.40
N THR A 80 -0.01 -1.33 -10.40
CA THR A 80 -1.41 -1.22 -9.96
C THR A 80 -1.63 -1.76 -8.56
N GLY A 81 -0.71 -2.58 -8.04
CA GLY A 81 -0.78 -3.15 -6.70
C GLY A 81 0.60 -3.39 -6.11
N VAL A 82 0.69 -3.21 -4.80
CA VAL A 82 1.82 -3.58 -3.94
C VAL A 82 1.21 -4.00 -2.60
N ASP A 83 1.64 -5.13 -2.05
CA ASP A 83 1.11 -5.63 -0.78
C ASP A 83 2.01 -5.22 0.39
N ARG A 84 3.32 -5.34 0.22
CA ARG A 84 4.33 -5.02 1.24
C ARG A 84 5.57 -4.41 0.60
N VAL A 85 6.23 -3.55 1.35
CA VAL A 85 7.53 -2.98 1.02
C VAL A 85 8.50 -3.37 2.12
N ASP A 86 9.55 -4.08 1.73
CA ASP A 86 10.68 -4.43 2.57
C ASP A 86 11.90 -3.61 2.12
N PRO A 87 12.97 -3.50 2.94
CA PRO A 87 14.15 -2.69 2.60
C PRO A 87 14.81 -3.03 1.27
N ASP A 88 14.70 -4.30 0.83
CA ASP A 88 15.38 -4.82 -0.36
C ASP A 88 14.43 -5.31 -1.47
N ALA A 89 13.11 -5.24 -1.24
CA ALA A 89 12.12 -5.83 -2.13
C ALA A 89 10.71 -5.27 -1.96
N VAL A 90 9.90 -5.48 -2.99
CA VAL A 90 8.47 -5.18 -2.99
C VAL A 90 7.71 -6.48 -3.18
N SER A 91 6.84 -6.85 -2.24
CA SER A 91 6.05 -8.07 -2.33
C SER A 91 4.64 -7.82 -2.85
N GLY A 92 4.10 -8.81 -3.55
CA GLY A 92 2.75 -8.74 -4.11
C GLY A 92 2.60 -7.69 -5.20
N LEU A 93 3.68 -7.38 -5.92
CA LEU A 93 3.67 -6.36 -6.95
C LEU A 93 2.83 -6.80 -8.16
N THR A 94 1.87 -5.96 -8.53
CA THR A 94 1.10 -6.11 -9.77
C THR A 94 1.54 -5.07 -10.78
N LEU A 95 2.13 -5.51 -11.89
CA LEU A 95 2.62 -4.67 -12.98
C LEU A 95 1.77 -4.91 -14.22
N VAL A 96 1.26 -3.85 -14.83
CA VAL A 96 0.53 -3.91 -16.10
C VAL A 96 1.38 -3.28 -17.18
N ARG A 97 1.56 -3.99 -18.29
CA ARG A 97 2.11 -3.46 -19.52
C ARG A 97 0.98 -3.03 -20.42
N TYR A 98 1.03 -1.78 -20.84
CA TYR A 98 0.16 -1.21 -21.85
C TYR A 98 0.93 -1.06 -23.16
N ASP A 99 0.24 -1.24 -24.28
CA ASP A 99 0.82 -0.96 -25.59
C ASP A 99 0.78 0.55 -25.94
N THR A 100 1.14 0.89 -27.17
CA THR A 100 1.14 2.27 -27.66
C THR A 100 -0.27 2.84 -27.89
N GLN A 101 -1.32 2.04 -27.73
CA GLN A 101 -2.72 2.42 -27.84
C GLN A 101 -3.41 2.41 -26.46
N ASP A 102 -2.64 2.41 -25.37
CA ASP A 102 -3.12 2.32 -23.99
C ASP A 102 -3.96 1.07 -23.70
N GLN A 103 -3.79 0.00 -24.48
CA GLN A 103 -4.44 -1.28 -24.20
C GLN A 103 -3.56 -2.12 -23.29
N ALA A 104 -4.16 -2.62 -22.19
CA ALA A 104 -3.48 -3.54 -21.28
C ALA A 104 -3.20 -4.88 -22.00
N GLY A 105 -1.93 -5.26 -22.07
CA GLY A 105 -1.48 -6.49 -22.74
C GLY A 105 -1.04 -7.57 -21.76
N ASP A 106 0.03 -7.30 -21.01
CA ASP A 106 0.61 -8.24 -20.05
C ASP A 106 0.34 -7.75 -18.62
N ILE A 107 -0.17 -8.63 -17.76
CA ILE A 107 -0.33 -8.39 -16.33
C ILE A 107 0.60 -9.34 -15.59
N PHE A 108 1.57 -8.80 -14.87
CA PHE A 108 2.47 -9.56 -14.03
C PHE A 108 2.02 -9.44 -12.58
N ARG A 109 1.98 -10.57 -11.87
CA ARG A 109 1.79 -10.62 -10.42
C ARG A 109 2.96 -11.35 -9.82
N ALA A 110 3.80 -10.64 -9.07
CA ALA A 110 5.03 -11.15 -8.50
C ALA A 110 4.92 -11.24 -6.98
N GLY A 111 5.39 -12.36 -6.41
CA GLY A 111 5.56 -12.50 -4.96
C GLY A 111 6.69 -11.61 -4.45
N ASP A 112 7.78 -11.49 -5.22
CA ASP A 112 8.93 -10.63 -4.95
C ASP A 112 9.29 -9.81 -6.20
N ALA A 113 9.49 -8.51 -6.04
CA ALA A 113 9.93 -7.62 -7.10
C ALA A 113 11.05 -6.72 -6.61
N ARG A 114 12.09 -6.58 -7.44
CA ARG A 114 13.25 -5.72 -7.16
C ARG A 114 13.53 -4.83 -8.33
N VAL A 115 13.74 -3.55 -8.05
CA VAL A 115 14.32 -2.62 -9.02
C VAL A 115 15.82 -2.91 -9.12
N VAL A 116 16.28 -3.12 -10.35
CA VAL A 116 17.67 -3.33 -10.69
C VAL A 116 18.11 -2.22 -11.61
N VAL A 117 19.24 -1.60 -11.26
CA VAL A 117 19.85 -0.53 -12.05
C VAL A 117 21.19 -1.04 -12.57
N ASP A 118 21.32 -1.08 -13.89
CA ASP A 118 22.54 -1.41 -14.59
C ASP A 118 23.20 -0.11 -15.05
N ARG A 119 24.24 0.30 -14.32
CA ARG A 119 24.95 1.56 -14.59
C ARG A 119 25.80 1.49 -15.85
N THR A 120 26.20 0.29 -16.24
CA THR A 120 27.08 0.06 -17.39
C THR A 120 26.28 0.18 -18.69
N THR A 121 25.07 -0.37 -18.73
CA THR A 121 24.18 -0.27 -19.90
C THR A 121 23.25 0.94 -19.86
N GLY A 122 23.17 1.64 -18.74
CA GLY A 122 22.24 2.74 -18.56
C GLY A 122 20.78 2.28 -18.43
N GLU A 123 20.56 1.03 -18.03
CA GLU A 123 19.26 0.39 -17.97
C GLU A 123 18.69 0.35 -16.56
N VAL A 124 17.36 0.43 -16.47
CA VAL A 124 16.62 0.13 -15.27
C VAL A 124 15.60 -0.94 -15.60
N GLY A 125 15.54 -1.96 -14.75
CA GLY A 125 14.58 -3.04 -14.88
C GLY A 125 13.94 -3.40 -13.55
N LEU A 126 12.84 -4.12 -13.65
CA LEU A 126 12.21 -4.83 -12.54
C LEU A 126 12.53 -6.32 -12.69
N VAL A 127 13.12 -6.92 -11.68
CA VAL A 127 13.25 -8.37 -11.57
C VAL A 127 12.04 -8.87 -10.78
N LEU A 128 11.19 -9.64 -11.44
CA LEU A 128 9.96 -10.21 -10.91
C LEU A 128 10.18 -11.70 -10.62
N ARG A 129 9.87 -12.16 -9.42
CA ARG A 129 10.03 -13.55 -8.97
C ARG A 129 8.76 -14.08 -8.33
N ASP A 130 8.68 -15.40 -8.24
CA ASP A 130 7.63 -16.14 -7.54
C ASP A 130 6.23 -15.66 -7.94
N GLY A 131 5.94 -15.73 -9.24
CA GLY A 131 4.79 -15.03 -9.79
C GLY A 131 4.26 -15.61 -11.09
N ILE A 132 3.30 -14.90 -11.66
CA ILE A 132 2.66 -15.24 -12.92
C ILE A 132 2.66 -14.04 -13.86
N ARG A 133 2.67 -14.34 -15.16
CA ARG A 133 2.29 -13.42 -16.23
C ARG A 133 0.95 -13.89 -16.80
N HIS A 134 -0.02 -13.00 -16.82
CA HIS A 134 -1.30 -13.19 -17.50
C HIS A 134 -1.35 -12.32 -18.76
N ASN A 135 -1.80 -12.90 -19.86
CA ASN A 135 -1.99 -12.21 -21.13
C ASN A 135 -3.26 -12.73 -21.79
N ALA A 136 -4.13 -11.83 -22.23
CA ALA A 136 -5.45 -12.20 -22.75
C ALA A 136 -5.42 -13.16 -23.95
N ARG A 137 -4.32 -13.15 -24.73
CA ARG A 137 -4.16 -14.00 -25.93
C ARG A 137 -3.48 -15.34 -25.64
N THR A 138 -2.59 -15.37 -24.66
CA THR A 138 -1.72 -16.54 -24.39
C THR A 138 -1.99 -17.22 -23.05
N GLY A 139 -2.94 -16.69 -22.27
CA GLY A 139 -3.34 -17.24 -20.98
C GLY A 139 -2.41 -16.84 -19.83
N THR A 140 -2.40 -17.67 -18.78
CA THR A 140 -1.57 -17.49 -17.59
C THR A 140 -0.34 -18.39 -17.68
N GLN A 141 0.84 -17.84 -17.40
CA GLN A 141 2.12 -18.53 -17.39
C GLN A 141 2.85 -18.20 -16.09
N GLU A 142 3.52 -19.19 -15.51
CA GLU A 142 4.41 -18.95 -14.36
C GLU A 142 5.66 -18.18 -14.81
N LEU A 143 6.18 -17.34 -13.92
CA LEU A 143 7.46 -16.68 -14.14
C LEU A 143 8.60 -17.68 -14.04
N PRO A 144 9.72 -17.47 -14.77
CA PRO A 144 10.88 -18.34 -14.68
C PRO A 144 11.43 -18.37 -13.24
N PRO A 145 11.98 -19.51 -12.77
CA PRO A 145 12.51 -19.64 -11.42
C PRO A 145 13.66 -18.67 -11.12
N GLN A 146 14.45 -18.28 -12.12
CA GLN A 146 15.49 -17.25 -12.02
C GLN A 146 14.93 -15.81 -11.89
N GLY A 147 13.62 -15.65 -12.09
CA GLY A 147 12.93 -14.38 -12.21
C GLY A 147 12.91 -13.85 -13.65
N LEU A 148 11.92 -13.01 -13.92
CA LEU A 148 11.79 -12.27 -15.18
C LEU A 148 12.33 -10.86 -14.98
N ARG A 149 13.38 -10.49 -15.72
CA ARG A 149 13.83 -9.09 -15.83
C ARG A 149 13.00 -8.37 -16.90
N VAL A 150 12.24 -7.37 -16.48
CA VAL A 150 11.53 -6.44 -17.36
C VAL A 150 12.33 -5.15 -17.43
N VAL A 151 12.95 -4.85 -18.56
CA VAL A 151 13.64 -3.57 -18.76
C VAL A 151 12.58 -2.50 -19.00
N VAL A 152 12.52 -1.52 -18.09
CA VAL A 152 11.50 -0.46 -18.11
C VAL A 152 12.06 0.87 -18.59
N ALA A 153 13.37 1.07 -18.47
CA ALA A 153 14.06 2.28 -18.92
C ALA A 153 15.43 1.94 -19.50
N ARG A 154 15.88 2.74 -20.47
CA ARG A 154 17.26 2.75 -20.97
C ARG A 154 17.67 4.19 -21.26
N ALA A 155 18.12 4.88 -20.22
CA ALA A 155 18.64 6.24 -20.31
C ALA A 155 19.54 6.52 -19.09
N PRO A 156 20.80 6.96 -19.28
CA PRO A 156 21.73 7.24 -18.17
C PRO A 156 21.20 8.26 -17.16
N GLU A 157 20.45 9.26 -17.60
CA GLU A 157 19.80 10.24 -16.72
C GLU A 157 18.74 9.62 -15.81
N LEU A 158 18.00 8.62 -16.30
CA LEU A 158 16.99 7.92 -15.50
C LEU A 158 17.66 7.03 -14.46
N VAL A 159 18.75 6.35 -14.82
CA VAL A 159 19.55 5.55 -13.87
C VAL A 159 19.94 6.38 -12.65
N GLN A 160 20.37 7.63 -12.83
CA GLN A 160 20.68 8.51 -11.69
C GLN A 160 19.44 8.82 -10.85
N ALA A 161 18.31 9.14 -11.48
CA ALA A 161 17.05 9.39 -10.76
C ALA A 161 16.58 8.15 -9.97
N TRP A 162 16.75 6.95 -10.52
CA TRP A 162 16.39 5.68 -9.86
C TRP A 162 17.37 5.30 -8.74
N VAL A 163 18.66 5.63 -8.87
CA VAL A 163 19.64 5.46 -7.78
C VAL A 163 19.38 6.47 -6.66
N ALA A 164 19.14 7.74 -7.01
CA ALA A 164 18.92 8.82 -6.05
C ALA A 164 17.61 8.68 -5.27
N SER A 165 16.63 7.96 -5.82
CA SER A 165 15.35 7.73 -5.17
C SER A 165 15.43 6.76 -3.99
N GLY A 166 16.57 6.08 -3.78
CA GLY A 166 16.74 5.07 -2.74
C GLY A 166 16.05 3.74 -3.04
N TRP A 167 15.35 3.63 -4.17
CA TRP A 167 14.65 2.42 -4.61
C TRP A 167 15.52 1.49 -5.46
N GLY A 168 16.80 1.81 -5.68
CA GLY A 168 17.73 0.94 -6.43
C GLY A 168 18.31 -0.16 -5.55
N PHE A 169 17.70 -1.34 -5.55
CA PHE A 169 18.07 -2.43 -4.63
C PHE A 169 19.29 -3.24 -5.09
N VAL A 170 19.60 -3.24 -6.39
CA VAL A 170 20.80 -3.92 -6.93
C VAL A 170 21.42 -3.05 -8.02
N ALA A 171 22.62 -2.53 -7.76
CA ALA A 171 23.48 -1.95 -8.78
C ALA A 171 24.37 -3.06 -9.34
N ILE A 172 24.09 -3.51 -10.57
CA ILE A 172 24.99 -4.43 -11.28
C ILE A 172 26.13 -3.59 -11.86
N ARG A 173 27.38 -3.98 -11.56
CA ARG A 173 28.61 -3.38 -12.09
C ARG A 173 29.05 -4.11 -13.35
#